data_AF-A0A1A9UM13-F1
#
_entry.id   AF-A0A1A9UM13-F1
#
_cell.length_a   1.000
_cell.length_b   1.000
_cell.length_c   1.000
_cell.angle_alpha   90.00
_cell.angle_beta   90.00
_cell.angle_gamma   90.00
#
_symmetry.space_group_name_H-M   'P 1'
#
loop_
_entity.id
_entity.type
_entity.pdbx_description
1 polymer ?
#
loop_
_entity_poly.entity_id
_entity_poly.type
_entity_poly.pdbx_seq_one_letter_code
_entity_poly.pdbx_strand_id
1 'polypeptide(L)'
;MSLRNVFNAYVSDMMSVNRSLPDIRCEGCRTKEYLVKLPTVSIVIPHHNEHFSVMFSALMRSVHSLISRSPPELKEIIIDD
;
A
#
# COMPACT_ATOMS: atom_id res chain seq x y z
N MET A 1 2.01 -8.06 -26.10
CA MET A 1 2.39 -7.00 -25.15
C MET A 1 1.25 -5.99 -25.14
N SER A 2 0.29 -6.16 -24.23
CA SER A 2 -0.94 -5.33 -24.21
C SER A 2 -0.60 -3.93 -23.68
N LEU A 3 -0.79 -2.91 -24.52
CA LEU A 3 -0.56 -1.48 -24.28
C LEU A 3 -1.56 -0.84 -23.28
N ARG A 4 -2.29 -1.64 -22.50
CA ARG A 4 -3.36 -1.14 -21.63
C ARG A 4 -2.93 -0.85 -20.19
N ASN A 5 -1.78 -1.36 -19.77
CA ASN A 5 -1.24 -1.15 -18.42
C ASN A 5 0.10 -0.42 -18.52
N VAL A 6 0.25 0.71 -17.80
CA VAL A 6 1.52 1.45 -17.67
C VAL A 6 2.56 0.67 -16.82
N PHE A 7 2.19 -0.51 -16.34
CA PHE A 7 2.98 -1.40 -15.48
C PHE A 7 2.88 -2.87 -15.93
N ASN A 8 3.90 -3.65 -15.60
CA ASN A 8 3.98 -5.06 -15.98
C ASN A 8 3.09 -5.94 -15.08
N ALA A 9 1.88 -6.23 -15.57
CA ALA A 9 0.90 -7.10 -14.94
C ALA A 9 1.45 -8.49 -14.57
N TYR A 10 2.16 -9.13 -15.50
CA TYR A 10 2.68 -10.49 -15.32
C TYR A 10 3.69 -10.56 -14.16
N VAL A 11 4.57 -9.57 -14.07
CA VAL A 11 5.52 -9.47 -12.96
C VAL A 11 4.79 -9.15 -11.65
N SER A 12 3.77 -8.28 -11.66
CA SER A 12 3.01 -7.94 -10.46
C SER A 12 2.32 -9.17 -9.84
N ASP A 13 1.71 -10.02 -10.66
CA ASP A 13 0.97 -11.20 -10.19
C ASP A 13 1.91 -12.30 -9.64
N MET A 14 3.17 -12.34 -10.09
CA MET A 14 4.18 -13.24 -9.53
C MET A 14 4.76 -12.76 -8.19
N MET A 15 4.54 -11.49 -7.82
CA MET A 15 5.08 -10.93 -6.58
C MET A 15 4.14 -11.18 -5.40
N SER A 16 4.70 -11.67 -4.29
CA SER A 16 3.94 -11.87 -3.06
C SER A 16 3.27 -10.59 -2.58
N VAL A 17 2.04 -10.76 -2.07
CA VAL A 17 1.27 -9.68 -1.44
C VAL A 17 2.00 -9.09 -0.23
N ASN A 18 2.77 -9.92 0.49
CA ASN A 18 3.59 -9.52 1.64
C ASN A 18 5.09 -9.59 1.30
N ARG A 19 5.54 -8.79 0.32
CA ARG A 19 6.99 -8.66 0.05
C ARG A 19 7.66 -7.77 1.10
N SER A 20 8.83 -8.18 1.58
CA SER A 20 9.72 -7.29 2.34
C SER A 20 10.33 -6.25 1.40
N LEU A 21 10.33 -4.98 1.81
CA LEU A 21 11.00 -3.90 1.09
C LEU A 21 12.21 -3.44 1.90
N PRO A 22 13.34 -3.13 1.25
CA PRO A 22 14.48 -2.53 1.94
C PRO A 22 14.08 -1.18 2.54
N ASP A 23 14.62 -0.87 3.71
CA ASP A 23 14.43 0.41 4.37
C ASP A 23 15.38 1.45 3.76
N ILE A 24 14.83 2.33 2.91
CA ILE A 24 15.58 3.41 2.25
C ILE A 24 15.58 4.72 3.06
N ARG A 25 15.10 4.71 4.31
CA ARG A 25 15.08 5.90 5.16
C ARG A 25 16.52 6.32 5.53
N CYS A 26 16.73 7.62 5.66
CA CYS A 26 17.98 8.18 6.19
C CYS A 26 18.18 7.76 7.65
N GLU A 27 19.44 7.63 8.09
CA GLU A 27 19.79 7.18 9.45
C GLU A 27 19.08 7.97 10.57
N GLY A 28 18.98 9.30 10.43
CA GLY A 28 18.30 10.17 11.40
C GLY A 28 16.78 9.99 11.49
N CYS A 29 16.15 9.28 10.54
CA CYS A 29 14.72 8.99 10.59
C CYS A 29 14.39 7.86 11.58
N ARG A 30 15.36 7.04 11.99
CA ARG A 30 15.15 5.92 12.91
C ARG A 30 14.98 6.36 14.36
N THR A 31 15.55 7.52 14.71
CA THR A 31 15.54 8.07 16.08
C THR A 31 14.53 9.20 16.25
N LYS A 32 13.67 9.46 15.24
CA LYS A 32 12.63 10.49 15.37
C LYS A 32 11.53 10.01 16.30
N GLU A 33 11.28 10.80 17.33
CA GLU A 33 10.14 10.64 18.22
C GLU A 33 8.90 11.32 17.64
N TYR A 34 7.75 10.69 17.81
CA TYR A 34 6.45 11.21 17.39
C TYR A 34 5.57 11.42 18.63
N LEU A 35 4.56 12.28 18.51
CA LEU A 35 3.60 12.51 19.58
C LEU A 35 2.83 11.22 19.89
N VAL A 36 2.55 10.99 21.17
CA VAL A 36 1.81 9.79 21.66
C VAL A 36 0.38 9.75 21.12
N LYS A 37 -0.24 10.92 20.88
CA LYS A 37 -1.57 11.04 20.28
C LYS A 37 -1.46 11.79 18.96
N LEU A 38 -1.53 11.04 17.87
CA LEU A 38 -1.70 11.58 16.53
C LEU A 38 -3.20 11.55 16.17
N PRO A 39 -3.68 12.46 15.33
CA PRO A 39 -5.05 12.39 14.83
C PRO A 39 -5.24 11.11 14.00
N THR A 40 -6.44 10.54 14.05
CA THR A 40 -6.83 9.44 13.16
C THR A 40 -6.87 9.93 11.73
N VAL A 41 -6.41 9.11 10.80
CA VAL A 41 -6.36 9.42 9.37
C VAL A 41 -7.23 8.42 8.61
N SER A 42 -8.10 8.93 7.75
CA SER A 42 -8.87 8.11 6.82
C SER A 42 -8.11 7.99 5.50
N ILE A 43 -7.88 6.77 5.04
CA ILE A 43 -7.15 6.44 3.82
C ILE A 43 -8.19 6.05 2.77
N VAL A 44 -8.35 6.87 1.73
CA VAL A 44 -9.27 6.62 0.63
C VAL A 44 -8.49 6.10 -0.57
N ILE A 45 -8.84 4.91 -1.07
CA ILE A 45 -8.24 4.30 -2.24
C ILE A 45 -9.31 4.19 -3.34
N PRO A 46 -9.38 5.16 -4.28
CA PRO A 46 -10.29 5.07 -5.41
C PRO A 46 -9.80 4.00 -6.39
N HIS A 47 -10.70 3.15 -6.89
CA HIS A 47 -10.33 2.13 -7.88
C HIS A 47 -11.26 2.13 -9.10
N HIS A 48 -10.70 2.33 -10.29
CA HIS A 48 -11.45 2.26 -11.53
C HIS A 48 -11.16 0.93 -12.26
N ASN A 49 -12.23 0.28 -12.72
CA ASN A 49 -12.38 -1.00 -13.44
C ASN A 49 -11.30 -1.39 -14.50
N GLU A 50 -10.06 -1.62 -14.10
CA GLU A 50 -8.98 -2.17 -14.94
C GLU A 50 -8.59 -3.60 -14.49
N HIS A 51 -8.31 -4.51 -15.44
CA HIS A 51 -8.11 -5.97 -15.28
C HIS A 51 -8.12 -6.50 -13.83
N PHE A 52 -9.21 -7.20 -13.48
CA PHE A 52 -9.50 -7.71 -12.12
C PHE A 52 -8.30 -8.33 -11.37
N SER A 53 -7.44 -9.12 -12.02
CA SER A 53 -6.33 -9.79 -11.32
C SER A 53 -5.21 -8.83 -10.90
N VAL A 54 -4.88 -7.86 -11.75
CA VAL A 54 -3.72 -6.98 -11.56
C VAL A 54 -4.04 -5.87 -10.57
N MET A 55 -5.24 -5.31 -10.66
CA MET A 55 -5.72 -4.33 -9.69
C MET A 55 -5.91 -4.99 -8.31
N PHE A 56 -6.48 -6.20 -8.25
CA PHE A 56 -6.66 -6.90 -6.99
C PHE A 56 -5.33 -7.23 -6.31
N SER A 57 -4.30 -7.66 -7.07
CA SER A 57 -2.97 -7.91 -6.51
C SER A 57 -2.30 -6.62 -5.99
N ALA A 58 -2.42 -5.50 -6.72
CA ALA A 58 -1.89 -4.20 -6.30
C ALA A 58 -2.65 -3.58 -5.11
N LEU A 59 -3.98 -3.67 -5.10
CA LEU A 59 -4.85 -3.18 -4.03
C LEU A 59 -4.59 -3.97 -2.74
N MET A 60 -4.57 -5.30 -2.81
CA MET A 60 -4.30 -6.15 -1.65
C MET A 60 -2.91 -5.90 -1.06
N ARG A 61 -1.90 -5.63 -1.90
CA ARG A 61 -0.56 -5.23 -1.44
C ARG A 61 -0.59 -3.89 -0.71
N SER A 62 -1.39 -2.95 -1.20
CA SER A 62 -1.54 -1.63 -0.60
C SER A 62 -2.23 -1.73 0.76
N VAL A 63 -3.35 -2.45 0.84
CA VAL A 63 -4.07 -2.72 2.10
C VAL A 63 -3.19 -3.47 3.10
N HIS A 64 -2.51 -4.53 2.67
CA HIS A 64 -1.61 -5.30 3.55
C HIS A 64 -0.45 -4.45 4.08
N SER A 65 0.16 -3.61 3.23
CA SER A 65 1.21 -2.68 3.65
C SER A 65 0.68 -1.63 4.63
N LEU A 66 -0.54 -1.13 4.42
CA LEU A 66 -1.18 -0.21 5.36
C LEU A 66 -1.35 -0.90 6.71
N ILE A 67 -1.88 -2.13 6.76
CA ILE A 67 -2.08 -2.84 8.03
C ILE A 67 -0.75 -3.11 8.73
N SER A 68 0.28 -3.59 8.02
CA SER A 68 1.54 -4.01 8.68
C SER A 68 2.47 -2.87 9.08
N ARG A 69 2.42 -1.71 8.40
CA ARG A 69 3.43 -0.65 8.55
C ARG A 69 2.97 0.56 9.33
N SER A 70 1.76 0.58 9.85
CA SER A 70 1.39 1.70 10.71
C SER A 70 0.44 1.32 11.84
N PRO A 71 0.34 2.14 12.88
CA PRO A 71 -0.39 1.79 14.10
C PRO A 71 -1.89 1.63 13.83
N PRO A 72 -2.56 0.62 14.42
CA PRO A 72 -4.00 0.38 14.23
C PRO A 72 -4.86 1.50 14.83
N GLU A 73 -4.35 2.21 15.82
CA GLU A 73 -5.04 3.31 16.52
C GLU A 73 -5.16 4.62 15.72
N LEU A 74 -4.48 4.72 14.58
CA LEU A 74 -4.39 5.97 13.79
C LEU A 74 -5.09 5.90 12.43
N LYS A 75 -5.89 4.87 12.15
CA LYS A 75 -6.35 4.60 10.79
C LYS A 75 -7.78 4.17 10.65
N GLU A 76 -8.36 4.63 9.56
CA GLU A 76 -9.58 4.13 8.94
C GLU A 76 -9.29 3.90 7.45
N ILE A 77 -9.69 2.77 6.89
CA ILE A 77 -9.45 2.45 5.46
C ILE A 77 -10.79 2.42 4.74
N ILE A 78 -10.95 3.27 3.75
CA ILE A 78 -12.14 3.40 2.90
C ILE A 78 -11.71 3.04 1.48
N ILE A 79 -12.38 2.05 0.90
CA ILE A 79 -12.17 1.59 -0.48
C ILE A 79 -13.45 1.92 -1.23
N ASP A 80 -13.34 2.73 -2.28
CA ASP A 80 -14.47 3.24 -3.06
C ASP A 80 -14.24 2.98 -4.56
N ASP A 81 -15.33 2.68 -5.28
CA ASP A 81 -15.38 2.30 -6.71
C ASP A 81 -15.51 3.53 -7.64
#